data_AF-A0A7W7SMX0-F1
#
_entry.id   AF-A0A7W7SMX0-F1
#
_cell.length_a   1.000
_cell.length_b   1.000
_cell.length_c   1.000
_cell.angle_alpha   90.00
_cell.angle_beta   90.00
_cell.angle_gamma   90.00
#
_symmetry.space_group_name_H-M   'P 1'
#
loop_
_entity.id
_entity.type
_entity.pdbx_description
1 polymer ?
#
loop_
_entity_poly.entity_id
_entity_poly.type
_entity_poly.pdbx_seq_one_letter_code
_entity_poly.pdbx_strand_id
1 'polypeptide(L)'
;MRRHLRPGIALPPPPDPHTAQMLAELLAEHATLHGWSASTLGKARSGLHAVLGLQDTPGARIKASLLRDLGPLNRATGQLREFLGGLDLLDDDLTPALQNWFTGKVADLPAPMRAELRVWFDVMFYGHKTNAPRSRARTQSTIRARLNTVLPTLHAWAAAGHESLREITRTLVLDAIRAADEGHPRYLLGSCLRSIFSTLKGTRSSSATPPRASSSAHRTPAFPNPPNSTSSARPSTPPNPPARLSPHCWRSMP
;
A
#
# COMPACT_ATOMS: atom_id res chain seq x y z
N MET A 1 -46.49 5.69 7.46
CA MET A 1 -45.69 4.70 8.24
C MET A 1 -44.27 5.25 8.44
N ARG A 2 -43.95 5.70 9.65
CA ARG A 2 -42.63 6.23 10.02
C ARG A 2 -41.70 5.06 10.34
N ARG A 3 -40.55 4.96 9.67
CA ARG A 3 -39.50 3.98 10.01
C ARG A 3 -38.61 4.58 11.08
N HIS A 4 -38.64 3.97 12.27
CA HIS A 4 -37.77 4.28 13.39
C HIS A 4 -36.31 3.95 13.03
N LEU A 5 -35.46 4.98 12.97
CA LEU A 5 -34.01 4.81 13.19
C LEU A 5 -33.81 4.69 14.70
N ARG A 6 -32.97 3.74 15.13
CA ARG A 6 -32.67 3.46 16.55
C ARG A 6 -32.35 4.75 17.32
N PRO A 7 -32.85 4.92 18.56
CA PRO A 7 -32.44 6.01 19.44
C PRO A 7 -31.08 5.67 20.07
N GLY A 8 -30.24 6.69 20.29
CA GLY A 8 -29.23 6.62 21.34
C GLY A 8 -27.75 6.81 20.97
N ILE A 9 -27.42 7.38 19.81
CA ILE A 9 -26.15 8.10 19.66
C ILE A 9 -26.51 9.52 19.26
N ALA A 10 -26.71 10.37 20.28
CA ALA A 10 -26.70 11.80 20.09
C ALA A 10 -25.28 12.18 19.72
N LEU A 11 -25.04 12.20 18.43
CA LEU A 11 -23.82 12.67 17.85
C LEU A 11 -23.69 14.16 18.22
N PRO A 12 -22.55 14.59 18.77
CA PRO A 12 -22.37 16.00 19.17
C PRO A 12 -22.70 16.91 17.97
N PRO A 13 -23.41 18.03 18.21
CA PRO A 13 -23.66 18.99 17.15
C PRO A 13 -22.31 19.40 16.55
N PRO A 14 -22.20 19.51 15.21
CA PRO A 14 -20.97 19.97 14.59
C PRO A 14 -20.61 21.33 15.21
N PRO A 15 -19.33 21.56 15.53
CA PRO A 15 -18.91 22.76 16.25
C PRO A 15 -19.15 24.05 15.47
N ASP A 16 -19.40 23.95 14.17
CA ASP A 16 -19.90 25.04 13.33
C ASP A 16 -21.12 24.61 12.48
N PRO A 17 -22.34 25.09 12.80
CA PRO A 17 -23.55 24.75 12.06
C PRO A 17 -23.58 25.35 10.65
N HIS A 18 -22.90 26.48 10.41
CA HIS A 18 -22.87 27.12 9.10
C HIS A 18 -22.03 26.30 8.12
N THR A 19 -20.84 25.85 8.54
CA THR A 19 -20.00 24.95 7.76
C THR A 19 -20.68 23.62 7.47
N ALA A 20 -21.41 23.06 8.44
CA ALA A 20 -22.17 21.82 8.25
C ALA A 20 -23.28 21.97 7.19
N GLN A 21 -23.97 23.10 7.18
CA GLN A 21 -25.04 23.37 6.22
C GLN A 21 -24.50 23.60 4.81
N MET A 22 -23.45 24.40 4.67
CA MET A 22 -22.75 24.62 3.40
C MET A 22 -22.27 23.29 2.79
N LEU A 23 -21.62 22.43 3.58
CA LEU A 23 -21.16 21.12 3.10
C LEU A 23 -22.33 20.18 2.75
N ALA A 24 -23.47 20.29 3.44
CA ALA A 24 -24.65 19.50 3.13
C ALA A 24 -25.34 19.92 1.82
N GLU A 25 -25.24 21.19 1.44
CA GLU A 25 -25.69 21.73 0.15
C GLU A 25 -24.76 21.26 -0.98
N LEU A 26 -23.44 21.41 -0.82
CA LEU A 26 -22.45 20.90 -1.77
C LEU A 26 -22.55 19.38 -1.96
N LEU A 27 -22.82 18.63 -0.89
CA LEU A 27 -23.04 17.19 -0.96
C LEU A 27 -24.30 16.84 -1.75
N ALA A 28 -25.35 17.66 -1.67
CA ALA A 28 -26.58 17.45 -2.43
C ALA A 28 -26.35 17.69 -3.92
N GLU A 29 -25.65 18.77 -4.27
CA GLU A 29 -25.25 19.06 -5.64
C GLU A 29 -24.37 17.93 -6.21
N HIS A 30 -23.34 17.53 -5.47
CA HIS A 30 -22.48 16.41 -5.85
C HIS A 30 -23.26 15.10 -6.02
N ALA A 31 -24.21 14.81 -5.12
CA ALA A 31 -25.07 13.64 -5.22
C ALA A 31 -25.95 13.66 -6.48
N THR A 32 -26.45 14.82 -6.90
CA THR A 32 -27.21 14.93 -8.16
C THR A 32 -26.34 14.69 -9.38
N LEU A 33 -25.14 15.26 -9.41
CA LEU A 33 -24.18 15.09 -10.51
C LEU A 33 -23.72 13.63 -10.64
N HIS A 34 -23.54 12.93 -9.52
CA HIS A 34 -23.11 11.54 -9.48
C HIS A 34 -24.27 10.52 -9.44
N GLY A 35 -25.52 10.97 -9.59
CA GLY A 35 -26.69 10.10 -9.70
C GLY A 35 -27.04 9.30 -8.43
N TRP A 36 -26.73 9.82 -7.25
CA TRP A 36 -26.97 9.10 -6.00
C TRP A 36 -28.47 9.04 -5.67
N SER A 37 -28.92 7.90 -5.16
CA SER A 37 -30.29 7.77 -4.64
C SER A 37 -30.49 8.60 -3.37
N ALA A 38 -31.73 9.03 -3.12
CA ALA A 38 -32.09 9.76 -1.90
C ALA A 38 -31.70 9.03 -0.60
N SER A 39 -31.73 7.68 -0.61
CA SER A 39 -31.27 6.87 0.52
C SER A 39 -29.76 7.00 0.76
N THR A 40 -28.97 7.09 -0.32
CA THR A 40 -27.52 7.24 -0.25
C THR A 40 -27.16 8.64 0.21
N LEU A 41 -27.82 9.67 -0.32
CA LEU A 41 -27.65 11.06 0.13
C LEU A 41 -28.00 11.22 1.62
N GLY A 42 -29.09 10.62 2.10
CA GLY A 42 -29.45 10.65 3.52
C GLY A 42 -28.37 10.04 4.42
N LYS A 43 -27.82 8.88 4.05
CA LYS A 43 -26.71 8.23 4.77
C LYS A 43 -25.43 9.05 4.71
N ALA A 44 -25.12 9.66 3.56
CA ALA A 44 -23.96 10.52 3.39
C ALA A 44 -24.07 11.78 4.28
N ARG A 45 -25.24 12.41 4.35
CA ARG A 45 -25.51 13.54 5.27
C ARG A 45 -25.34 13.16 6.73
N SER A 46 -25.92 12.05 7.18
CA SER A 46 -25.72 11.56 8.55
C SER A 46 -24.25 11.25 8.84
N GLY A 47 -23.51 10.77 7.85
CA GLY A 47 -22.06 10.53 7.98
C GLY A 47 -21.26 11.81 8.06
N LEU A 48 -21.57 12.79 7.23
CA LEU A 48 -20.93 14.10 7.23
C LEU A 48 -21.13 14.78 8.59
N HIS A 49 -22.36 14.79 9.12
CA HIS A 49 -22.61 15.29 10.48
C HIS A 49 -21.80 14.55 11.54
N ALA A 50 -21.65 13.22 11.40
CA ALA A 50 -20.84 12.43 12.33
C ALA A 50 -19.39 12.85 12.34
N VAL A 51 -18.82 12.92 11.15
CA VAL A 51 -17.44 13.31 10.98
C VAL A 51 -17.18 14.70 11.52
N LEU A 52 -18.03 15.68 11.20
CA LEU A 52 -17.89 17.06 11.67
C LEU A 52 -18.05 17.16 13.20
N GLY A 53 -18.95 16.39 13.80
CA GLY A 53 -19.12 16.34 15.26
C GLY A 53 -17.95 15.69 16.00
N LEU A 54 -17.21 14.79 15.34
CA LEU A 54 -16.00 14.16 15.91
C LEU A 54 -14.71 14.94 15.63
N GLN A 55 -14.75 16.08 14.93
CA GLN A 55 -13.56 16.89 14.68
C GLN A 55 -13.16 17.71 15.91
N ASP A 56 -11.91 17.56 16.34
CA ASP A 56 -11.30 18.34 17.42
C ASP A 56 -11.10 19.82 17.05
N THR A 57 -10.99 20.14 15.75
CA THR A 57 -10.74 21.51 15.27
C THR A 57 -11.69 21.85 14.11
N PRO A 58 -12.58 22.84 14.27
CA PRO A 58 -13.46 23.30 13.20
C PRO A 58 -12.67 23.77 11.98
N GLY A 59 -13.07 23.34 10.79
CA GLY A 59 -12.42 23.73 9.52
C GLY A 59 -11.11 23.00 9.21
N ALA A 60 -10.62 22.12 10.09
CA ALA A 60 -9.48 21.26 9.76
C ALA A 60 -9.88 20.21 8.72
N ARG A 61 -8.91 19.70 7.96
CA ARG A 61 -9.11 18.56 7.06
C ARG A 61 -9.59 17.34 7.86
N ILE A 62 -10.52 16.59 7.28
CA ILE A 62 -11.10 15.38 7.85
C ILE A 62 -10.11 14.24 7.66
N LYS A 63 -9.71 13.56 8.74
CA LYS A 63 -8.83 12.39 8.67
C LYS A 63 -9.53 11.20 8.00
N ALA A 64 -8.82 10.54 7.09
CA ALA A 64 -9.27 9.32 6.42
C ALA A 64 -9.51 8.15 7.39
N SER A 65 -8.79 8.11 8.51
CA SER A 65 -9.01 7.18 9.63
C SER A 65 -10.37 7.32 10.28
N LEU A 66 -10.88 8.56 10.44
CA LEU A 66 -12.19 8.82 11.01
C LEU A 66 -13.30 8.27 10.12
N LEU A 67 -13.18 8.44 8.80
CA LEU A 67 -14.08 7.80 7.84
C LEU A 67 -13.99 6.27 7.88
N ARG A 68 -12.78 5.70 8.00
CA ARG A 68 -12.60 4.24 8.14
C ARG A 68 -13.35 3.71 9.37
N ASP A 69 -13.23 4.41 10.49
CA ASP A 69 -13.82 3.99 11.76
C ASP A 69 -15.35 4.18 11.77
N LEU A 70 -15.87 5.11 10.96
CA LEU A 70 -17.31 5.28 10.69
C LEU A 70 -17.89 4.20 9.75
N GLY A 71 -17.06 3.58 8.91
CA GLY A 71 -17.46 2.60 7.89
C GLY A 71 -18.42 1.48 8.34
N PRO A 72 -18.21 0.85 9.51
CA PRO A 72 -19.12 -0.17 10.04
C PRO A 72 -20.55 0.35 10.28
N LEU A 73 -20.68 1.63 10.65
CA LEU A 73 -21.94 2.30 11.01
C LEU A 73 -22.58 3.02 9.82
N ASN A 74 -21.78 3.44 8.84
CA ASN A 74 -22.25 4.20 7.68
C ASN A 74 -21.90 3.54 6.34
N ARG A 75 -22.94 3.16 5.59
CA ARG A 75 -22.81 2.53 4.26
C ARG A 75 -22.46 3.50 3.12
N ALA A 76 -22.50 4.81 3.35
CA ALA A 76 -22.13 5.85 2.39
C ALA A 76 -20.70 6.38 2.57
N THR A 77 -19.87 5.71 3.38
CA THR A 77 -18.50 6.14 3.69
C THR A 77 -17.60 6.24 2.45
N GLY A 78 -17.81 5.37 1.45
CA GLY A 78 -17.07 5.44 0.19
C GLY A 78 -17.39 6.70 -0.61
N GLN A 79 -18.69 7.01 -0.73
CA GLN A 79 -19.22 8.21 -1.37
C GLN A 79 -18.79 9.49 -0.64
N LEU A 80 -18.80 9.45 0.70
CA LEU A 80 -18.35 10.57 1.52
C LEU A 80 -16.84 10.84 1.37
N ARG A 81 -16.04 9.79 1.26
CA ARG A 81 -14.60 9.90 0.95
C ARG A 81 -14.36 10.54 -0.42
N GLU A 82 -15.13 10.13 -1.43
CA GLU A 82 -15.03 10.68 -2.78
C GLU A 82 -15.38 12.18 -2.79
N PHE A 83 -16.51 12.55 -2.19
CA PHE A 83 -16.93 13.94 -2.05
C PHE A 83 -15.89 14.80 -1.32
N LEU A 84 -15.44 14.37 -0.13
CA LEU A 84 -14.48 15.12 0.67
C LEU A 84 -13.10 15.20 -0.01
N GLY A 85 -12.69 14.15 -0.72
CA GLY A 85 -11.47 14.15 -1.52
C GLY A 85 -11.55 15.10 -2.71
N GLY A 86 -12.70 15.21 -3.37
CA GLY A 86 -12.94 16.16 -4.46
C GLY A 86 -12.88 17.62 -4.02
N LEU A 87 -13.13 17.91 -2.74
CA LEU A 87 -13.05 19.25 -2.15
C LEU A 87 -11.71 19.55 -1.47
N ASP A 88 -10.71 18.66 -1.55
CA ASP A 88 -9.43 18.75 -0.83
C ASP A 88 -9.58 18.91 0.71
N LEU A 89 -10.71 18.42 1.24
CA LEU A 89 -11.05 18.44 2.66
C LEU A 89 -10.66 17.14 3.37
N LEU A 90 -10.04 16.19 2.67
CA LEU A 90 -9.62 14.91 3.21
C LEU A 90 -8.12 14.88 3.47
N ASP A 91 -7.71 14.59 4.71
CA ASP A 91 -6.34 14.25 5.08
C ASP A 91 -6.17 12.72 5.08
N ASP A 92 -5.39 12.18 4.15
CA ASP A 92 -5.14 10.74 4.05
C ASP A 92 -4.04 10.26 5.02
N ASP A 93 -4.31 10.42 6.31
CA ASP A 93 -3.46 9.98 7.43
C ASP A 93 -3.22 8.46 7.46
N LEU A 94 -4.02 7.70 6.71
CA LEU A 94 -3.85 6.26 6.55
C LEU A 94 -2.61 5.91 5.70
N THR A 95 -2.17 6.81 4.82
CA THR A 95 -1.03 6.58 3.92
C THR A 95 0.29 6.49 4.69
N PRO A 96 0.67 7.47 5.53
CA PRO A 96 1.84 7.36 6.39
C PRO A 96 1.72 6.21 7.41
N ALA A 97 0.52 6.00 7.97
CA ALA A 97 0.30 4.96 8.97
C ALA A 97 0.56 3.54 8.42
N LEU A 98 0.10 3.25 7.19
CA LEU A 98 0.35 1.95 6.58
C LEU A 98 1.83 1.73 6.23
N GLN A 99 2.51 2.78 5.76
CA GLN A 99 3.94 2.71 5.46
C GLN A 99 4.78 2.47 6.71
N ASN A 100 4.50 3.18 7.81
CA ASN A 100 5.16 2.99 9.10
C ASN A 100 4.88 1.59 9.67
N TRP A 101 3.63 1.14 9.58
CA TRP A 101 3.25 -0.22 9.97
C TRP A 101 4.01 -1.28 9.16
N PHE A 102 4.13 -1.10 7.84
CA PHE A 102 4.89 -2.01 6.97
C PHE A 102 6.36 -2.06 7.40
N THR A 103 7.01 -0.90 7.55
CA THR A 103 8.42 -0.79 7.95
C THR A 103 8.67 -1.49 9.28
N GLY A 104 7.80 -1.27 10.28
CA GLY A 104 7.90 -1.94 11.58
C GLY A 104 7.68 -3.45 11.48
N LYS A 105 6.79 -3.92 10.61
CA LYS A 105 6.49 -5.36 10.46
C LYS A 105 7.59 -6.17 9.78
N VAL A 106 8.41 -5.55 8.95
CA VAL A 106 9.50 -6.24 8.25
C VAL A 106 10.87 -5.95 8.87
N ALA A 107 10.94 -5.14 9.94
CA ALA A 107 12.20 -4.67 10.52
C ALA A 107 13.17 -5.81 10.87
N ASP A 108 12.65 -6.91 11.41
CA ASP A 108 13.44 -8.06 11.86
C ASP A 108 13.85 -9.02 10.72
N LEU A 109 13.44 -8.75 9.47
CA LEU A 109 13.86 -9.53 8.31
C LEU A 109 15.19 -9.01 7.74
N PRO A 110 15.99 -9.83 7.06
CA PRO A 110 17.24 -9.41 6.41
C PRO A 110 17.02 -8.25 5.42
N ALA A 111 18.02 -7.37 5.30
CA ALA A 111 17.91 -6.16 4.49
C ALA A 111 17.50 -6.41 3.02
N PRO A 112 18.03 -7.44 2.32
CA PRO A 112 17.61 -7.74 0.95
C PRO A 112 16.14 -8.14 0.87
N MET A 113 15.68 -9.01 1.79
CA MET A 113 14.28 -9.43 1.90
C MET A 113 13.35 -8.23 2.16
N ARG A 114 13.74 -7.28 3.03
CA ARG A 114 12.96 -6.06 3.28
C ARG A 114 12.82 -5.20 2.03
N ALA A 115 13.90 -5.00 1.29
CA ALA A 115 13.89 -4.21 0.06
C ALA A 115 12.96 -4.82 -1.01
N GLU A 116 12.98 -6.16 -1.13
CA GLU A 116 12.11 -6.88 -2.07
C GLU A 116 10.64 -6.83 -1.65
N LEU A 117 10.34 -7.01 -0.37
CA LEU A 117 9.00 -6.82 0.16
C LEU A 117 8.51 -5.39 -0.04
N ARG A 118 9.41 -4.39 0.04
CA ARG A 118 9.05 -2.99 -0.21
C ARG A 118 8.60 -2.78 -1.64
N VAL A 119 9.25 -3.41 -2.62
CA VAL A 119 8.81 -3.38 -4.03
C VAL A 119 7.39 -3.94 -4.17
N TRP A 120 7.10 -5.08 -3.54
CA TRP A 120 5.75 -5.63 -3.53
C TRP A 120 4.74 -4.69 -2.86
N PHE A 121 5.10 -4.12 -1.71
CA PHE A 121 4.26 -3.17 -0.99
C PHE A 121 3.93 -1.95 -1.84
N ASP A 122 4.94 -1.31 -2.46
CA ASP A 122 4.74 -0.12 -3.27
C ASP A 122 3.86 -0.41 -4.50
N VAL A 123 4.00 -1.58 -5.13
CA VAL A 123 3.11 -2.00 -6.22
C VAL A 123 1.68 -2.21 -5.75
N MET A 124 1.49 -2.82 -4.56
CA MET A 124 0.16 -3.02 -3.98
C MET A 124 -0.48 -1.69 -3.55
N PHE A 125 0.34 -0.76 -3.07
CA PHE A 125 -0.06 0.52 -2.52
C PHE A 125 -0.39 1.55 -3.61
N TYR A 126 0.50 1.74 -4.58
CA TYR A 126 0.33 2.71 -5.66
C TYR A 126 -0.34 2.12 -6.91
N GLY A 127 -0.41 0.80 -7.04
CA GLY A 127 -0.79 0.11 -8.29
C GLY A 127 0.39 -0.01 -9.27
N HIS A 128 0.20 -0.75 -10.38
CA HIS A 128 1.22 -0.83 -11.43
C HIS A 128 1.18 0.41 -12.32
N LYS A 129 2.28 1.18 -12.36
CA LYS A 129 2.42 2.38 -13.22
C LYS A 129 2.48 2.07 -14.73
N THR A 130 3.02 0.91 -15.12
CA THR A 130 3.35 0.60 -16.53
C THR A 130 2.34 -0.29 -17.24
N ASN A 131 1.53 -1.07 -16.51
CA ASN A 131 0.54 -2.00 -17.06
C ASN A 131 -0.89 -1.60 -16.63
N ALA A 132 -1.33 -0.43 -17.09
CA ALA A 132 -2.67 0.09 -16.88
C ALA A 132 -3.62 -0.55 -17.92
N PRO A 133 -4.44 -1.55 -17.53
CA PRO A 133 -5.76 -1.22 -16.96
C PRO A 133 -6.23 -2.08 -15.76
N ARG A 134 -5.43 -3.02 -15.22
CA ARG A 134 -5.93 -4.02 -14.23
C ARG A 134 -5.34 -3.98 -12.81
N SER A 135 -4.37 -3.10 -12.52
CA SER A 135 -3.74 -3.05 -11.20
C SER A 135 -4.07 -1.75 -10.46
N ARG A 136 -5.30 -1.66 -9.95
CA ARG A 136 -5.70 -0.59 -9.03
C ARG A 136 -5.00 -0.80 -7.68
N ALA A 137 -4.67 0.31 -7.01
CA ALA A 137 -4.24 0.31 -5.61
C ALA A 137 -5.15 -0.60 -4.78
N ARG A 138 -4.56 -1.47 -3.97
CA ARG A 138 -5.31 -2.41 -3.12
C ARG A 138 -5.70 -1.71 -1.83
N THR A 139 -6.84 -2.13 -1.27
CA THR A 139 -7.25 -1.61 0.04
C THR A 139 -6.18 -1.94 1.08
N GLN A 140 -5.96 -1.03 2.00
CA GLN A 140 -4.95 -1.20 3.05
C GLN A 140 -5.19 -2.47 3.87
N SER A 141 -6.45 -2.84 4.12
CA SER A 141 -6.81 -4.09 4.79
C SER A 141 -6.32 -5.32 4.03
N THR A 142 -6.40 -5.32 2.69
CA THR A 142 -5.88 -6.40 1.84
C THR A 142 -4.36 -6.49 1.94
N ILE A 143 -3.66 -5.35 1.94
CA ILE A 143 -2.21 -5.30 2.06
C ILE A 143 -1.78 -5.87 3.41
N ARG A 144 -2.46 -5.45 4.50
CA ARG A 144 -2.18 -5.94 5.86
C ARG A 144 -2.42 -7.44 5.99
N ALA A 145 -3.57 -7.91 5.52
CA ALA A 145 -3.92 -9.33 5.58
C ALA A 145 -2.90 -10.19 4.84
N ARG A 146 -2.54 -9.82 3.60
CA ARG A 146 -1.57 -10.57 2.79
C ARG A 146 -0.20 -10.64 3.45
N LEU A 147 0.30 -9.51 3.96
CA LEU A 147 1.60 -9.50 4.63
C LEU A 147 1.58 -10.34 5.91
N ASN A 148 0.55 -10.19 6.75
CA ASN A 148 0.42 -10.98 7.97
C ASN A 148 0.33 -12.49 7.70
N THR A 149 -0.31 -12.91 6.60
CA THR A 149 -0.35 -14.33 6.22
C THR A 149 1.04 -14.88 5.87
N VAL A 150 1.88 -14.11 5.18
CA VAL A 150 3.20 -14.62 4.72
C VAL A 150 4.31 -14.43 5.74
N LEU A 151 4.20 -13.46 6.66
CA LEU A 151 5.26 -13.10 7.60
C LEU A 151 5.85 -14.30 8.36
N PRO A 152 5.06 -15.23 8.93
CA PRO A 152 5.61 -16.40 9.61
C PRO A 152 6.53 -17.24 8.72
N THR A 153 6.14 -17.44 7.46
CA THR A 153 6.96 -18.15 6.47
C THR A 153 8.24 -17.39 6.13
N LEU A 154 8.18 -16.07 6.01
CA LEU A 154 9.36 -15.23 5.72
C LEU A 154 10.37 -15.26 6.87
N HIS A 155 9.89 -15.19 8.13
CA HIS A 155 10.74 -15.35 9.30
C HIS A 155 11.35 -16.74 9.39
N ALA A 156 10.60 -17.80 9.05
CA ALA A 156 11.14 -19.16 9.01
C ALA A 156 12.27 -19.30 7.98
N TRP A 157 12.12 -18.70 6.80
CA TRP A 157 13.18 -18.69 5.79
C TRP A 157 14.39 -17.86 6.22
N ALA A 158 14.19 -16.70 6.82
CA ALA A 158 15.27 -15.89 7.37
C ALA A 158 16.02 -16.64 8.48
N ALA A 159 15.31 -17.34 9.36
CA ALA A 159 15.91 -18.18 10.41
C ALA A 159 16.67 -19.38 9.85
N ALA A 160 16.27 -19.90 8.67
CA ALA A 160 16.99 -20.93 7.94
C ALA A 160 18.21 -20.39 7.15
N GLY A 161 18.50 -19.08 7.24
CA GLY A 161 19.67 -18.45 6.62
C GLY A 161 19.43 -17.84 5.24
N HIS A 162 18.17 -17.74 4.78
CA HIS A 162 17.87 -17.08 3.51
C HIS A 162 17.77 -15.57 3.69
N GLU A 163 18.67 -14.81 3.05
CA GLU A 163 18.71 -13.35 3.18
C GLU A 163 17.87 -12.63 2.14
N SER A 164 17.57 -13.29 1.00
CA SER A 164 16.81 -12.73 -0.12
C SER A 164 15.67 -13.66 -0.53
N LEU A 165 14.54 -13.08 -0.95
CA LEU A 165 13.44 -13.81 -1.58
C LEU A 165 13.85 -14.39 -2.95
N ARG A 166 14.95 -13.91 -3.55
CA ARG A 166 15.47 -14.44 -4.81
C ARG A 166 16.15 -15.79 -4.66
N GLU A 167 16.61 -16.12 -3.46
CA GLU A 167 17.20 -17.43 -3.12
C GLU A 167 16.12 -18.50 -2.95
N ILE A 168 14.88 -18.08 -2.67
CA ILE A 168 13.77 -18.98 -2.40
C ILE A 168 13.38 -19.72 -3.69
N THR A 169 13.58 -21.03 -3.67
CA THR A 169 13.25 -21.92 -4.78
C THR A 169 11.77 -22.28 -4.80
N ARG A 170 11.29 -22.77 -5.94
CA ARG A 170 9.92 -23.29 -6.07
C ARG A 170 9.63 -24.39 -5.04
N THR A 171 10.60 -25.24 -4.75
CA THR A 171 10.47 -26.34 -3.78
C THR A 171 10.20 -25.78 -2.39
N LEU A 172 10.99 -24.81 -1.92
CA LEU A 172 10.78 -24.15 -0.62
C LEU A 172 9.39 -23.50 -0.49
N VAL A 173 8.88 -22.90 -1.58
CA VAL A 173 7.52 -22.34 -1.61
C VAL A 173 6.46 -23.42 -1.47
N LEU A 174 6.61 -24.53 -2.21
CA LEU A 174 5.65 -25.64 -2.14
C LEU A 174 5.67 -26.32 -0.77
N ASP A 175 6.84 -26.46 -0.17
CA ASP A 175 6.99 -27.06 1.15
C ASP A 175 6.35 -26.18 2.23
N ALA A 176 6.54 -24.85 2.16
CA ALA A 176 5.84 -23.91 3.04
C ALA A 176 4.30 -23.99 2.90
N ILE A 177 3.79 -24.15 1.67
CA ILE A 177 2.34 -24.30 1.43
C ILE A 177 1.83 -25.64 1.98
N ARG A 178 2.59 -26.73 1.82
CA ARG A 178 2.22 -28.05 2.35
C ARG A 178 2.22 -28.07 3.88
N ALA A 179 3.15 -27.35 4.50
CA ALA A 179 3.25 -27.22 5.96
C ALA A 179 2.09 -26.42 6.57
N ALA A 180 1.36 -25.62 5.79
CA ALA A 180 0.20 -24.88 6.28
C ALA A 180 -1.04 -25.76 6.43
N ASP A 181 -1.91 -25.39 7.37
CA ASP A 181 -3.19 -26.03 7.64
C ASP A 181 -4.06 -26.15 6.39
N GLU A 182 -4.79 -27.26 6.30
CA GLU A 182 -5.59 -27.59 5.11
C GLU A 182 -6.72 -26.59 4.85
N GLY A 183 -7.18 -26.53 3.59
CA GLY A 183 -8.30 -25.69 3.20
C GLY A 183 -7.90 -24.22 3.00
N HIS A 184 -8.65 -23.31 3.64
CA HIS A 184 -8.54 -21.87 3.39
C HIS A 184 -7.16 -21.27 3.73
N PRO A 185 -6.50 -21.61 4.85
CA PRO A 185 -5.17 -21.08 5.18
C PRO A 185 -4.10 -21.43 4.13
N ARG A 186 -4.01 -22.70 3.71
CA ARG A 186 -3.11 -23.16 2.64
C ARG A 186 -3.35 -22.43 1.32
N TYR A 187 -4.60 -22.28 0.91
CA TYR A 187 -4.95 -21.51 -0.29
C TYR A 187 -4.53 -20.04 -0.18
N LEU A 188 -4.84 -19.41 0.96
CA LEU A 188 -4.53 -17.99 1.19
C LEU A 188 -3.02 -17.75 1.19
N LEU A 189 -2.24 -18.59 1.86
CA LEU A 189 -0.78 -18.52 1.86
C LEU A 189 -0.22 -18.64 0.44
N GLY A 190 -0.64 -19.65 -0.32
CA GLY A 190 -0.22 -19.83 -1.70
C GLY A 190 -0.57 -18.63 -2.60
N SER A 191 -1.76 -18.07 -2.44
CA SER A 191 -2.20 -16.86 -3.15
C SER A 191 -1.37 -15.62 -2.80
N CYS A 192 -1.02 -15.45 -1.51
CA CYS A 192 -0.21 -14.34 -1.04
C CYS A 192 1.24 -14.46 -1.53
N LEU A 193 1.87 -15.63 -1.40
CA LEU A 193 3.22 -15.90 -1.90
C LEU A 193 3.29 -15.69 -3.41
N ARG A 194 2.31 -16.20 -4.16
CA ARG A 194 2.21 -15.97 -5.61
C ARG A 194 2.20 -14.48 -5.94
N SER A 195 1.47 -13.66 -5.18
CA SER A 195 1.40 -12.21 -5.38
C SER A 195 2.75 -11.52 -5.18
N ILE A 196 3.55 -11.97 -4.21
CA ILE A 196 4.88 -11.40 -3.94
C ILE A 196 5.83 -11.79 -5.08
N PHE A 197 5.98 -13.09 -5.35
CA PHE A 197 6.91 -13.57 -6.37
C PHE A 197 6.55 -13.13 -7.79
N SER A 198 5.27 -12.99 -8.13
CA SER A 198 4.86 -12.45 -9.43
C SER A 198 5.27 -10.99 -9.60
N THR A 199 5.16 -10.19 -8.53
CA THR A 199 5.57 -8.79 -8.51
C THR A 199 7.08 -8.64 -8.65
N LEU A 200 7.84 -9.47 -7.93
CA LEU A 200 9.30 -9.50 -8.01
C LEU A 200 9.80 -10.02 -9.38
N LYS A 201 9.07 -10.94 -10.01
CA LYS A 201 9.38 -11.41 -11.36
C LYS A 201 9.12 -10.32 -12.41
N GLY A 202 8.05 -9.55 -12.26
CA GLY A 202 7.70 -8.46 -13.19
C GLY A 202 8.62 -7.25 -13.09
N THR A 203 9.23 -7.01 -11.93
CA THR A 203 10.17 -5.89 -11.68
C THR A 203 11.63 -6.23 -11.99
N ARG A 204 11.91 -7.45 -12.46
CA ARG A 204 13.25 -7.93 -12.84
C ARG A 204 13.82 -7.20 -14.08
N SER A 205 13.08 -6.28 -14.69
CA SER A 205 13.51 -5.39 -15.77
C SER A 205 13.83 -3.95 -15.33
N SER A 206 13.66 -3.59 -14.05
CA SER A 206 13.99 -2.24 -13.55
C SER A 206 15.10 -2.32 -12.50
N SER A 207 16.32 -2.66 -12.93
CA SER A 207 17.51 -2.19 -12.23
C SER A 207 17.71 -0.71 -12.58
N ALA A 208 18.01 0.11 -11.56
CA ALA A 208 18.26 1.55 -11.61
C ALA A 208 17.02 2.46 -11.54
N THR A 209 16.70 2.92 -10.33
CA THR A 209 16.60 4.35 -9.99
C THR A 209 16.60 4.46 -8.47
N PRO A 210 17.71 4.84 -7.82
CA PRO A 210 17.66 5.23 -6.41
C PRO A 210 16.78 6.49 -6.28
N PRO A 211 15.99 6.62 -5.19
CA PRO A 211 15.26 7.85 -4.95
C PRO A 211 16.26 9.00 -4.85
N ARG A 212 16.07 9.99 -5.73
CA ARG A 212 16.77 11.26 -5.79
C ARG A 212 16.94 11.82 -4.37
N ALA A 213 18.15 11.74 -3.83
CA ALA A 213 18.51 12.49 -2.64
C ALA A 213 18.41 13.98 -3.00
N SER A 214 17.48 14.68 -2.35
CA SER A 214 17.45 16.15 -2.36
C SER A 214 18.75 16.63 -1.74
N SER A 215 19.64 17.13 -2.57
CA SER A 215 20.90 17.76 -2.17
C SER A 215 20.57 19.07 -1.45
N SER A 216 20.65 19.05 -0.11
CA SER A 216 20.81 20.26 0.68
C SER A 216 22.24 20.73 0.46
N ALA A 217 22.38 21.90 -0.16
CA ALA A 217 23.64 22.54 -0.43
C ALA A 217 24.35 22.93 0.87
N HIS A 218 25.45 22.24 1.19
CA HIS A 218 26.52 22.83 1.98
C HIS A 218 27.71 23.06 1.06
N ARG A 219 27.84 24.32 0.63
CA ARG A 219 28.99 24.87 -0.07
C ARG A 219 30.07 25.14 0.98
N THR A 220 31.11 24.33 1.01
CA THR A 220 32.36 24.66 1.71
C THR A 220 33.44 24.88 0.64
N PRO A 221 34.20 25.99 0.70
CA PRO A 221 35.09 26.38 -0.38
C PRO A 221 36.36 25.52 -0.42
N ALA A 222 36.91 25.47 -1.63
CA ALA A 222 38.00 24.63 -2.08
C ALA A 222 39.34 24.92 -1.39
N PHE A 223 40.07 23.86 -1.04
CA PHE A 223 41.53 23.88 -0.95
C PHE A 223 42.10 23.22 -2.21
N PRO A 224 43.13 23.81 -2.86
CA PRO A 224 43.77 23.22 -4.02
C PRO A 224 44.74 22.11 -3.61
N ASN A 225 44.60 20.92 -4.22
CA ASN A 225 45.62 19.86 -4.15
C ASN A 225 46.85 20.22 -5.00
N PRO A 226 48.07 19.83 -4.58
CA PRO A 226 49.22 19.72 -5.47
C PRO A 226 49.26 18.39 -6.25
N PRO A 227 50.08 18.29 -7.31
CA PRO A 227 49.93 17.28 -8.37
C PRO A 227 50.71 15.97 -8.17
N ASN A 228 50.13 14.91 -8.75
CA ASN A 228 50.70 13.72 -9.38
C ASN A 228 51.83 12.92 -8.71
N SER A 229 51.63 11.59 -8.67
CA SER A 229 52.64 10.62 -9.08
C SER A 229 51.99 9.33 -9.60
N THR A 230 52.42 8.96 -10.80
CA THR A 230 52.21 7.76 -11.61
C THR A 230 52.40 6.43 -10.89
N SER A 231 51.63 5.38 -11.27
CA SER A 231 52.20 4.12 -11.78
C SER A 231 51.16 3.10 -12.25
N SER A 232 51.40 2.63 -13.48
CA SER A 232 50.97 1.44 -14.21
C SER A 232 50.70 0.14 -13.42
N ALA A 233 49.65 -0.62 -13.80
CA ALA A 233 49.76 -1.99 -14.37
C ALA A 233 48.39 -2.66 -14.64
N ARG A 234 48.26 -3.28 -15.82
CA ARG A 234 47.28 -4.33 -16.24
C ARG A 234 48.10 -5.63 -16.46
N PRO A 235 47.55 -6.80 -16.84
CA PRO A 235 46.17 -7.32 -16.86
C PRO A 235 46.06 -8.77 -16.31
N SER A 236 44.85 -9.34 -16.21
CA SER A 236 44.60 -10.78 -16.52
C SER A 236 43.11 -11.14 -16.53
N THR A 237 42.71 -11.82 -17.60
CA THR A 237 41.49 -12.62 -17.82
C THR A 237 41.98 -14.05 -18.16
N PRO A 238 41.17 -15.14 -18.34
CA PRO A 238 39.74 -15.42 -18.06
C PRO A 238 39.62 -16.80 -17.30
N PRO A 239 38.59 -17.71 -17.36
CA PRO A 239 37.76 -18.15 -18.50
C PRO A 239 36.23 -18.30 -18.27
N ASN A 240 35.49 -18.31 -19.40
CA ASN A 240 34.10 -18.78 -19.63
C ASN A 240 34.05 -20.34 -19.51
N PRO A 241 32.93 -21.08 -19.26
CA PRO A 241 31.74 -21.23 -20.17
C PRO A 241 30.42 -21.68 -19.41
N PRO A 242 29.35 -22.27 -20.03
CA PRO A 242 28.79 -22.21 -21.39
C PRO A 242 27.28 -21.82 -21.48
N ALA A 243 26.87 -21.49 -22.71
CA ALA A 243 25.59 -21.76 -23.41
C ALA A 243 24.25 -21.96 -22.65
N ARG A 244 23.37 -20.95 -22.82
CA ARG A 244 22.04 -20.98 -23.49
C ARG A 244 21.20 -22.27 -23.40
N LEU A 245 19.97 -22.15 -22.87
CA LEU A 245 18.76 -22.80 -23.42
C LEU A 245 17.54 -21.85 -23.38
N SER A 246 16.82 -21.85 -24.49
CA SER A 246 15.70 -20.97 -24.84
C SER A 246 14.36 -21.37 -24.18
N PRO A 247 13.34 -20.49 -24.21
CA PRO A 247 12.12 -20.61 -23.41
C PRO A 247 10.95 -21.18 -24.22
N HIS A 248 10.60 -22.44 -24.01
CA HIS A 248 9.27 -22.95 -24.36
C HIS A 248 8.81 -23.96 -23.30
N CYS A 249 7.49 -24.10 -23.16
CA CYS A 249 6.75 -24.98 -22.24
C CYS A 249 6.28 -24.35 -20.93
N TRP A 250 5.34 -23.40 -21.04
CA TRP A 250 4.34 -23.14 -19.98
C TRP A 250 2.98 -22.82 -20.62
N ARG A 251 2.60 -23.67 -21.56
CA ARG A 251 1.21 -23.81 -22.02
C ARG A 251 0.94 -25.31 -22.03
N SER A 252 0.51 -25.81 -20.88
CA SER A 252 -0.37 -26.98 -20.76
C SER A 252 -0.61 -27.32 -19.29
N MET A 253 -1.91 -27.41 -18.98
CA MET A 253 -2.55 -28.18 -17.91
C MET A 253 -2.57 -27.58 -16.49
N PRO A 254 -3.57 -27.99 -15.69
CA PRO A 254 -5.02 -28.04 -15.96
C PRO A 254 -5.81 -27.09 -15.04
#